data_AF-A0A8I2YJR8-F1
#
_entry.id   AF-A0A8I2YJR8-F1
#
_cell.length_a   1.000
_cell.length_b   1.000
_cell.length_c   1.000
_cell.angle_alpha   90.00
_cell.angle_beta   90.00
_cell.angle_gamma   90.00
#
_symmetry.space_group_name_H-M   'P 1'
#
loop_
_entity.id
_entity.type
_entity.pdbx_description
1 polymer ?
#
loop_
_entity_poly.entity_id
_entity_poly.type
_entity_poly.pdbx_seq_one_letter_code
_entity_poly.pdbx_strand_id
1 'polypeptide(L)'
;MADPNLEVHPNFASNAFHEVRGAVMDVLHIDMAQATERLKMAWDANHAQQIEEWNAQLTADALDAEHLQHEQGERDDEARRLEEADAEKECKEVEKKKPRISDFNTTLAPPNTIVPRPSQYAIQKIISFDYVELWYFSPDGCSEAELTHRSQADDAFGISNLNNVLTLRPVAALKASRNARVDHDLSFGEFLQAKNLSFIT
;
A
#
# COMPACT_ATOMS: atom_id res chain seq x y z
N MET A 1 22.32 -15.46 42.64
CA MET A 1 23.00 -16.64 43.21
C MET A 1 24.45 -16.59 42.76
N ALA A 2 25.40 -17.01 43.59
CA ALA A 2 26.80 -17.12 43.19
C ALA A 2 26.97 -18.37 42.32
N ASP A 3 27.84 -18.32 41.30
CA ASP A 3 28.16 -19.46 40.46
C ASP A 3 28.87 -20.55 41.29
N PRO A 4 28.26 -21.74 41.45
CA PRO A 4 28.88 -22.82 42.21
C PRO A 4 30.24 -23.23 41.67
N ASN A 5 30.53 -23.03 40.38
CA ASN A 5 31.84 -23.37 39.79
C ASN A 5 33.00 -22.51 40.31
N LEU A 6 32.72 -21.41 41.02
CA LEU A 6 33.73 -20.52 41.58
C LEU A 6 34.06 -20.84 43.04
N GLU A 7 33.41 -21.83 43.66
CA GLU A 7 33.71 -22.20 45.04
C GLU A 7 35.02 -22.98 45.13
N VAL A 8 35.91 -22.51 46.01
CA VAL A 8 37.21 -23.15 46.24
C VAL A 8 37.03 -24.29 47.25
N HIS A 9 37.48 -25.48 46.86
CA HIS A 9 37.47 -26.67 47.72
C HIS A 9 38.10 -26.37 49.10
N PRO A 10 37.36 -26.48 50.21
CA PRO A 10 37.89 -26.18 51.54
C PRO A 10 39.03 -27.12 51.94
N ASN A 11 40.08 -26.59 52.56
CA ASN A 11 41.18 -27.42 53.05
C ASN A 11 40.80 -28.10 54.38
N PHE A 12 40.15 -29.27 54.30
CA PHE A 12 39.76 -30.06 55.47
C PHE A 12 40.94 -30.62 56.29
N ALA A 13 42.17 -30.56 55.78
CA ALA A 13 43.36 -30.92 56.55
C ALA A 13 43.84 -29.80 57.48
N SER A 14 43.35 -28.57 57.29
CA SER A 14 43.68 -27.40 58.10
C SER A 14 43.31 -27.58 59.58
N ASN A 15 44.04 -26.88 60.44
CA ASN A 15 43.77 -26.85 61.89
C ASN A 15 42.35 -26.35 62.22
N ALA A 16 41.75 -25.54 61.33
CA ALA A 16 40.38 -25.05 61.48
C ALA A 16 39.32 -26.16 61.54
N PHE A 17 39.59 -27.32 60.93
CA PHE A 17 38.66 -28.47 60.90
C PHE A 17 39.08 -29.58 61.87
N HIS A 18 40.01 -29.33 62.80
CA HIS A 18 40.48 -30.34 63.75
C HIS A 18 39.36 -30.88 64.65
N GLU A 19 38.53 -30.00 65.22
CA GLU A 19 37.41 -30.37 66.10
C GLU A 19 36.35 -31.19 65.36
N VAL A 20 35.97 -30.75 64.15
CA VAL A 20 34.98 -31.44 63.30
C VAL A 20 35.46 -32.83 62.93
N ARG A 21 36.75 -32.96 62.57
CA ARG A 21 37.31 -34.28 62.25
C ARG A 21 37.41 -35.18 63.49
N GLY A 22 37.75 -34.64 64.66
CA GLY A 22 37.74 -35.38 65.93
C GLY A 22 36.36 -35.94 66.28
N ALA A 23 35.31 -35.12 66.13
CA ALA A 23 33.93 -35.58 66.33
C ALA A 23 33.52 -36.69 65.34
N VAL A 24 33.93 -36.59 64.07
CA VAL A 24 33.68 -37.61 63.05
C VAL A 24 34.43 -38.91 63.36
N MET A 25 35.67 -38.83 63.88
CA MET A 25 36.43 -39.99 64.32
C MET A 25 35.76 -40.71 65.50
N ASP A 26 35.27 -39.97 66.50
CA ASP A 26 34.63 -40.52 67.69
C ASP A 26 33.31 -41.25 67.35
N VAL A 27 32.53 -40.71 66.42
CA VAL A 27 31.24 -41.28 66.00
C VAL A 27 31.39 -42.48 65.07
N LEU A 28 32.35 -42.43 64.15
CA LEU A 28 32.50 -43.45 63.10
C LEU A 28 33.62 -44.45 63.38
N HIS A 29 34.37 -44.26 64.47
CA HIS A 29 35.55 -45.06 64.87
C HIS A 29 36.58 -45.22 63.75
N ILE A 30 36.85 -44.13 63.03
CA ILE A 30 37.79 -44.08 61.89
C ILE A 30 39.03 -43.28 62.24
N ASP A 31 40.10 -43.45 61.46
CA ASP A 31 41.32 -42.68 61.63
C ASP A 31 41.19 -41.23 61.11
N MET A 32 42.18 -40.40 61.47
CA MET A 32 42.25 -38.98 61.14
C MET A 32 42.31 -38.69 59.62
N ALA A 33 42.95 -39.58 58.85
CA ALA A 33 43.04 -39.47 57.40
C ALA A 33 41.71 -39.85 56.74
N GLN A 34 41.07 -40.93 57.20
CA GLN A 34 39.75 -41.38 56.79
C GLN A 34 38.66 -40.35 57.10
N ALA A 35 38.72 -39.68 58.26
CA ALA A 35 37.80 -38.59 58.59
C ALA A 35 37.96 -37.39 57.65
N THR A 36 39.20 -37.04 57.28
CA THR A 36 39.47 -35.98 56.31
C THR A 36 38.94 -36.34 54.92
N GLU A 37 39.14 -37.58 54.49
CA GLU A 37 38.66 -38.06 53.18
C GLU A 37 37.14 -38.12 53.11
N ARG A 38 36.47 -38.50 54.20
CA ARG A 38 35.01 -38.54 54.27
C ARG A 38 34.38 -37.15 54.15
N LEU A 39 35.00 -36.14 54.75
CA LEU A 39 34.57 -34.75 54.63
C LEU A 39 34.75 -34.21 53.21
N LYS A 40 35.86 -34.58 52.54
CA LYS A 40 36.07 -34.25 51.13
C LYS A 40 34.99 -34.87 50.25
N MET A 41 34.77 -36.18 50.36
CA MET A 41 33.75 -36.87 49.55
C MET A 41 32.35 -36.30 49.77
N ALA A 42 31.99 -35.94 51.01
CA ALA A 42 30.70 -35.33 51.31
C ALA A 42 30.57 -33.93 50.69
N TRP A 43 31.65 -33.14 50.72
CA TRP A 43 31.69 -31.83 50.07
C TRP A 43 31.63 -31.96 48.55
N ASP A 44 32.43 -32.84 47.94
CA ASP A 44 32.45 -33.09 46.50
C ASP A 44 31.08 -33.53 45.99
N ALA A 45 30.38 -34.41 46.72
CA ALA A 45 29.04 -34.86 46.36
C ALA A 45 28.02 -33.71 46.39
N ASN A 46 28.05 -32.89 47.45
CA ASN A 46 27.14 -31.74 47.56
C ASN A 46 27.46 -30.66 46.51
N HIS A 47 28.74 -30.40 46.26
CA HIS A 47 29.20 -29.43 45.26
C HIS A 47 28.87 -29.89 43.83
N ALA A 48 29.04 -31.18 43.52
CA ALA A 48 28.63 -31.76 42.25
C ALA A 48 27.11 -31.61 42.01
N GLN A 49 26.30 -31.85 43.04
CA GLN A 49 24.85 -31.65 42.95
C GLN A 49 24.48 -30.18 42.69
N GLN A 50 25.14 -29.23 43.36
CA GLN A 50 24.91 -27.80 43.13
C GLN A 50 25.31 -27.36 41.73
N ILE A 51 26.41 -27.89 41.19
CA ILE A 51 26.81 -27.66 39.80
C ILE A 51 25.77 -28.24 38.83
N GLU A 52 25.25 -29.43 39.09
CA GLU A 52 24.22 -30.07 38.25
C GLU A 52 22.92 -29.25 38.23
N GLU A 53 22.44 -28.84 39.41
CA GLU A 53 21.26 -27.98 39.54
C GLU A 53 21.45 -26.63 38.83
N TRP A 54 22.62 -26.01 38.98
CA TRP A 54 22.95 -24.77 38.30
C TRP A 54 23.01 -24.93 36.78
N ASN A 55 23.65 -25.99 36.29
CA ASN A 55 23.73 -26.28 34.86
C ASN A 55 22.34 -26.59 34.29
N ALA A 56 21.48 -27.30 35.02
CA ALA A 56 20.11 -27.55 34.64
C ALA A 56 19.27 -26.25 34.56
N GLN A 57 19.52 -25.31 35.47
CA GLN A 57 18.89 -24.00 35.39
C GLN A 57 19.37 -23.22 34.16
N LEU A 58 20.69 -23.23 33.90
CA LEU A 58 21.27 -22.52 32.75
C LEU A 58 20.73 -23.06 31.42
N THR A 59 20.54 -24.38 31.31
CA THR A 59 19.98 -25.01 30.10
C THR A 59 18.50 -24.71 29.95
N ALA A 60 17.73 -24.72 31.04
CA ALA A 60 16.32 -24.32 31.02
C ALA A 60 16.16 -22.85 30.57
N ASP A 61 16.93 -21.94 31.18
CA ASP A 61 16.93 -20.52 30.83
C ASP A 61 17.33 -20.28 29.36
N ALA A 62 18.29 -21.06 28.85
CA ALA A 62 18.70 -20.98 27.45
C ALA A 62 17.60 -21.45 26.48
N LEU A 63 16.91 -22.56 26.80
CA LEU A 63 15.79 -23.07 26.01
C LEU A 63 14.60 -22.09 26.02
N ASP A 64 14.27 -21.52 27.18
CA ASP A 64 13.22 -20.52 27.30
C ASP A 64 13.57 -19.24 26.51
N ALA A 65 14.83 -18.82 26.54
CA ALA A 65 15.32 -17.69 25.76
C ALA A 65 15.24 -17.96 24.24
N GLU A 66 15.63 -19.15 23.78
CA GLU A 66 15.50 -19.54 22.37
C GLU A 66 14.04 -19.60 21.93
N HIS A 67 13.15 -20.16 22.76
CA HIS A 67 11.72 -20.23 22.45
C HIS A 67 11.11 -18.82 22.35
N LEU A 68 11.44 -17.93 23.28
CA LEU A 68 10.96 -16.56 23.24
C LEU A 68 11.50 -15.78 22.03
N GLN A 69 12.77 -15.99 21.66
CA GLN A 69 13.35 -15.40 20.45
C GLN A 69 12.68 -15.93 19.18
N HIS A 70 12.39 -17.23 19.10
CA HIS A 70 11.67 -17.83 17.98
C HIS A 70 10.27 -17.23 17.86
N GLU A 71 9.51 -17.18 18.94
CA GLU A 71 8.15 -16.63 18.96
C GLU A 71 8.13 -15.12 18.65
N GLN A 72 9.15 -14.37 19.08
CA GLN A 72 9.31 -12.97 18.68
C GLN A 72 9.61 -12.84 17.18
N GLY A 73 10.54 -13.65 16.65
CA GLY A 73 10.88 -13.67 15.23
C GLY A 73 9.67 -14.00 14.34
N GLU A 74 8.86 -14.99 14.73
CA GLU A 74 7.63 -15.34 13.99
C GLU A 74 6.61 -14.20 14.00
N ARG A 75 6.43 -13.51 15.13
CA ARG A 75 5.54 -12.35 15.24
C ARG A 75 6.03 -11.17 14.41
N ASP A 76 7.32 -10.90 14.42
CA ASP A 76 7.92 -9.82 13.64
C ASP A 76 7.81 -10.11 12.13
N ASP A 77 8.03 -11.37 11.72
CA ASP A 77 7.86 -11.80 10.33
C ASP A 77 6.39 -11.72 9.89
N GLU A 78 5.44 -12.11 10.74
CA GLU A 78 4.01 -11.97 10.45
C GLU A 78 3.60 -10.50 10.34
N ALA A 79 4.08 -9.64 11.25
CA ALA A 79 3.85 -8.21 11.21
C ALA A 79 4.38 -7.58 9.92
N ARG A 80 5.61 -7.93 9.51
CA ARG A 80 6.20 -7.48 8.25
C ARG A 80 5.38 -7.93 7.04
N ARG A 81 4.93 -9.19 7.00
CA ARG A 81 4.05 -9.67 5.92
C ARG A 81 2.73 -8.93 5.85
N LEU A 82 2.15 -8.58 7.00
CA LEU A 82 0.91 -7.81 7.06
C LEU A 82 1.13 -6.38 6.55
N GLU A 83 2.21 -5.72 6.97
CA GLU A 83 2.60 -4.39 6.50
C GLU A 83 2.87 -4.36 4.99
N GLU A 84 3.61 -5.33 4.46
CA GLU A 84 3.84 -5.47 3.02
C GLU A 84 2.53 -5.69 2.25
N ALA A 85 1.64 -6.54 2.76
CA ALA A 85 0.34 -6.79 2.14
C ALA A 85 -0.56 -5.55 2.15
N ASP A 86 -0.54 -4.77 3.23
CA ASP A 86 -1.30 -3.52 3.32
C ASP A 86 -0.70 -2.42 2.46
N ALA A 87 0.63 -2.30 2.40
CA ALA A 87 1.32 -1.40 1.49
C ALA A 87 1.05 -1.76 0.02
N GLU A 88 0.97 -3.04 -0.33
CA GLU A 88 0.62 -3.46 -1.70
C GLU A 88 -0.84 -3.13 -2.04
N LYS A 89 -1.78 -3.31 -1.10
CA LYS A 89 -3.17 -2.88 -1.29
C LYS A 89 -3.24 -1.37 -1.49
N GLU A 90 -2.52 -0.60 -0.68
CA GLU A 90 -2.46 0.87 -0.81
C GLU A 90 -1.89 1.28 -2.16
N CYS A 91 -0.77 0.69 -2.59
CA CYS A 91 -0.18 0.93 -3.90
C CYS A 91 -1.19 0.66 -5.04
N LYS A 92 -1.90 -0.47 -4.98
CA LYS A 92 -2.93 -0.83 -5.97
C LYS A 92 -4.09 0.17 -5.98
N GLU A 93 -4.55 0.63 -4.82
CA GLU A 93 -5.60 1.65 -4.73
C GLU A 93 -5.14 3.01 -5.27
N VAL A 94 -3.89 3.38 -5.05
CA VAL A 94 -3.28 4.59 -5.64
C VAL A 94 -3.18 4.45 -7.17
N GLU A 95 -2.77 3.30 -7.69
CA GLU A 95 -2.69 3.07 -9.13
C GLU A 95 -4.06 3.11 -9.82
N LYS A 96 -5.10 2.54 -9.22
CA LYS A 96 -6.48 2.63 -9.75
C LYS A 96 -6.99 4.06 -9.83
N LYS A 97 -6.52 4.94 -8.94
CA LYS A 97 -6.89 6.36 -8.91
C LYS A 97 -6.08 7.22 -9.89
N LYS A 98 -4.97 6.72 -10.44
CA LYS A 98 -4.18 7.47 -11.42
C LYS A 98 -5.00 7.61 -12.72
N PRO A 99 -5.12 8.83 -13.27
CA PRO A 99 -5.70 9.02 -14.58
C PRO A 99 -4.98 8.12 -15.58
N ARG A 100 -5.75 7.32 -16.32
CA ARG A 100 -5.21 6.45 -17.36
C ARG A 100 -4.84 7.34 -18.56
N ILE A 101 -3.62 7.87 -18.56
CA ILE A 101 -3.11 8.66 -19.67
C ILE A 101 -2.86 7.68 -20.83
N SER A 102 -3.52 7.90 -21.96
CA SER A 102 -3.29 7.09 -23.16
C SER A 102 -1.83 7.23 -23.59
N ASP A 103 -1.23 6.12 -24.06
CA ASP A 103 0.12 6.13 -24.61
C ASP A 103 0.24 7.16 -25.75
N PHE A 104 1.21 8.06 -25.62
CA PHE A 104 1.49 9.06 -26.64
C PHE A 104 2.40 8.44 -27.71
N ASN A 105 1.95 8.45 -28.96
CA ASN A 105 2.75 7.95 -30.07
C ASN A 105 3.71 9.04 -30.57
N THR A 106 4.97 8.99 -30.11
CA THR A 106 6.03 9.94 -30.47
C THR A 106 6.40 9.91 -31.96
N THR A 107 6.01 8.88 -32.71
CA THR A 107 6.29 8.79 -34.16
C THR A 107 5.23 9.47 -35.03
N LEU A 108 4.05 9.77 -34.48
CA LEU A 108 3.04 10.57 -35.16
C LEU A 108 3.27 12.05 -34.89
N ALA A 109 3.65 12.80 -35.93
CA ALA A 109 3.62 14.25 -35.87
C ALA A 109 2.16 14.71 -35.61
N PRO A 110 1.95 15.71 -34.73
CA PRO A 110 0.63 16.31 -34.56
C PRO A 110 0.08 16.75 -35.92
N PRO A 111 -1.21 16.53 -36.22
CA PRO A 111 -1.82 17.01 -37.45
C PRO A 111 -1.59 18.52 -37.58
N ASN A 112 -1.08 18.96 -38.72
CA ASN A 112 -0.80 20.39 -38.97
C ASN A 112 -2.06 21.17 -39.40
N THR A 113 -3.24 20.58 -39.21
CA THR A 113 -4.53 21.12 -39.63
C THR A 113 -5.50 21.05 -38.47
N ILE A 114 -6.10 22.19 -38.11
CA ILE A 114 -7.18 22.24 -37.13
C ILE A 114 -8.45 21.70 -37.80
N VAL A 115 -9.02 20.63 -37.24
CA VAL A 115 -10.27 20.08 -37.74
C VAL A 115 -11.41 21.04 -37.37
N PRO A 116 -12.23 21.51 -38.34
CA PRO A 116 -13.38 22.35 -38.05
C PRO A 116 -14.33 21.61 -37.11
N ARG A 117 -14.73 22.25 -36.00
CA ARG A 117 -15.65 21.64 -35.04
C ARG A 117 -17.03 22.30 -35.16
N PRO A 118 -18.11 21.54 -35.45
CA PRO A 118 -19.46 22.08 -35.45
C PRO A 118 -19.89 22.51 -34.05
N SER A 119 -20.95 23.31 -33.97
CA SER A 119 -21.46 23.83 -32.69
C SER A 119 -21.91 22.71 -31.74
N GLN A 120 -21.78 22.93 -30.42
CA GLN A 120 -22.29 22.01 -29.40
C GLN A 120 -23.80 21.75 -29.56
N TYR A 121 -24.56 22.78 -29.95
CA TYR A 121 -25.97 22.66 -30.31
C TYR A 121 -26.21 21.61 -31.40
N ALA A 122 -25.46 21.67 -32.50
CA ALA A 122 -25.59 20.75 -33.62
C ALA A 122 -25.21 19.30 -33.23
N ILE A 123 -24.14 19.14 -32.46
CA ILE A 123 -23.71 17.83 -31.94
C ILE A 123 -24.80 17.23 -31.05
N GLN A 124 -25.41 18.03 -30.17
CA GLN A 124 -26.46 17.57 -29.25
C GLN A 124 -27.75 17.18 -29.97
N LYS A 125 -28.08 17.89 -31.06
CA LYS A 125 -29.17 17.51 -31.96
C LYS A 125 -28.91 16.15 -32.61
N ILE A 126 -27.70 15.90 -33.14
CA ILE A 126 -27.31 14.59 -33.68
C ILE A 126 -27.43 13.49 -32.62
N ILE A 127 -26.88 13.70 -31.42
CA ILE A 127 -26.96 12.72 -30.31
C ILE A 127 -28.41 12.42 -29.93
N SER A 128 -29.28 13.42 -30.01
CA SER A 128 -30.71 13.30 -29.71
C SER A 128 -31.52 12.76 -30.89
N PHE A 129 -30.88 12.43 -32.03
CA PHE A 129 -31.52 12.03 -33.29
C PHE A 129 -32.52 13.07 -33.83
N ASP A 130 -32.32 14.34 -33.47
CA ASP A 130 -33.10 15.45 -33.98
C ASP A 130 -32.53 15.96 -35.32
N TYR A 131 -33.40 16.53 -36.14
CA TYR A 131 -32.98 17.28 -37.31
C TYR A 131 -32.11 18.49 -36.91
N VAL A 132 -31.04 18.70 -37.68
CA VAL A 132 -30.13 19.85 -37.56
C VAL A 132 -29.80 20.35 -38.95
N GLU A 133 -29.79 21.67 -39.12
CA GLU A 133 -29.45 22.30 -40.39
C GLU A 133 -27.98 22.03 -40.76
N LEU A 134 -27.74 21.73 -42.03
CA LEU A 134 -26.40 21.46 -42.56
C LEU A 134 -25.47 22.67 -42.42
N TRP A 135 -26.01 23.88 -42.33
CA TRP A 135 -25.23 25.10 -42.14
C TRP A 135 -24.25 25.00 -40.96
N TYR A 136 -24.59 24.31 -39.88
CA TYR A 136 -23.70 24.15 -38.72
C TYR A 136 -22.41 23.37 -39.02
N PHE A 137 -22.38 22.61 -40.11
CA PHE A 137 -21.22 21.85 -40.58
C PHE A 137 -20.48 22.56 -41.70
N SER A 138 -20.96 23.72 -42.15
CA SER A 138 -20.25 24.57 -43.11
C SER A 138 -19.03 25.24 -42.45
N PRO A 139 -18.05 25.71 -43.23
CA PRO A 139 -16.92 26.48 -42.69
C PRO A 139 -17.36 27.69 -41.85
N ASP A 140 -18.43 28.37 -42.28
CA ASP A 140 -18.98 29.54 -41.57
C ASP A 140 -19.61 29.13 -40.24
N GLY A 141 -20.39 28.04 -40.23
CA GLY A 141 -21.00 27.50 -39.02
C GLY A 141 -19.96 27.03 -38.00
N CYS A 142 -18.89 26.36 -38.45
CA CYS A 142 -17.78 25.94 -37.60
C CYS A 142 -16.95 27.13 -37.08
N SER A 143 -16.71 28.15 -37.91
CA SER A 143 -16.02 29.37 -37.49
C SER A 143 -16.81 30.13 -36.43
N GLU A 144 -18.14 30.25 -36.59
CA GLU A 144 -18.99 30.85 -35.58
C GLU A 144 -19.02 30.03 -34.28
N ALA A 145 -19.08 28.69 -34.39
CA ALA A 145 -19.01 27.81 -33.25
C ALA A 145 -17.71 28.02 -32.46
N GLU A 146 -16.58 28.17 -33.14
CA GLU A 146 -15.29 28.44 -32.52
C GLU A 146 -15.26 29.80 -31.79
N LEU A 147 -15.77 30.85 -32.41
CA LEU A 147 -15.90 32.17 -31.78
C LEU A 147 -16.80 32.12 -30.54
N THR A 148 -17.90 31.37 -30.63
CA THR A 148 -18.87 31.21 -29.54
C THR A 148 -18.26 30.41 -28.38
N HIS A 149 -17.49 29.37 -28.68
CA HIS A 149 -16.77 28.56 -27.69
C HIS A 149 -15.72 29.37 -26.93
N ARG A 150 -15.07 30.35 -27.57
CA ARG A 150 -14.11 31.24 -26.89
C ARG A 150 -14.77 32.29 -26.00
N SER A 151 -16.02 32.65 -26.30
CA SER A 151 -16.76 33.73 -25.63
C SER A 151 -17.65 33.24 -24.49
N GLN A 152 -18.21 32.03 -24.59
CA GLN A 152 -18.96 31.41 -23.50
C GLN A 152 -17.98 30.70 -22.57
N ALA A 153 -17.76 31.24 -21.36
CA ALA A 153 -17.19 30.44 -20.29
C ALA A 153 -18.12 29.24 -20.04
N ASP A 154 -17.55 28.04 -19.93
CA ASP A 154 -18.24 26.73 -19.86
C ASP A 154 -19.14 26.56 -18.60
N ASP A 155 -19.35 27.64 -17.82
CA ASP A 155 -20.02 27.65 -16.53
C ASP A 155 -21.52 28.03 -16.61
N ALA A 156 -22.04 28.36 -17.80
CA ALA A 156 -23.45 28.71 -17.97
C ALA A 156 -24.31 27.47 -18.33
N PHE A 157 -25.21 27.07 -17.43
CA PHE A 157 -26.14 25.96 -17.61
C PHE A 157 -27.59 26.43 -17.76
N GLY A 158 -28.32 25.80 -18.68
CA GLY A 158 -29.76 25.93 -18.86
C GLY A 158 -30.50 24.68 -18.41
N ILE A 159 -31.77 24.86 -18.03
CA ILE A 159 -32.68 23.75 -17.70
C ILE A 159 -33.43 23.37 -18.99
N SER A 160 -33.37 22.09 -19.37
CA SER A 160 -34.14 21.54 -20.50
C SER A 160 -34.99 20.35 -20.06
N ASN A 161 -36.16 20.17 -20.67
CA ASN A 161 -36.97 18.96 -20.49
C ASN A 161 -36.57 17.93 -21.56
N LEU A 162 -36.07 16.77 -21.12
CA LEU A 162 -35.83 15.62 -21.98
C LEU A 162 -36.60 14.43 -21.41
N ASN A 163 -37.48 13.82 -22.22
CA ASN A 163 -38.25 12.61 -21.83
C ASN A 163 -39.01 12.78 -20.50
N ASN A 164 -39.61 13.94 -20.27
CA ASN A 164 -40.33 14.28 -19.04
C ASN A 164 -39.47 14.35 -17.77
N VAL A 165 -38.14 14.50 -17.94
CA VAL A 165 -37.16 14.73 -16.88
C VAL A 165 -36.49 16.07 -17.12
N LEU A 166 -36.38 16.90 -16.08
CA LEU A 166 -35.63 18.15 -16.13
C LEU A 166 -34.13 17.84 -16.04
N THR A 167 -33.37 18.21 -17.06
CA THR A 167 -31.92 18.02 -17.14
C THR A 167 -31.21 19.36 -17.20
N LEU A 168 -30.10 19.51 -16.50
CA LEU A 168 -29.18 20.64 -16.66
C LEU A 168 -28.24 20.36 -17.83
N ARG A 169 -28.12 21.31 -18.76
CA ARG A 169 -27.20 21.22 -19.90
C ARG A 169 -26.48 22.55 -20.12
N PRO A 170 -25.24 22.55 -20.64
CA PRO A 170 -24.57 23.79 -21.02
C PRO A 170 -25.42 24.63 -21.97
N VAL A 171 -25.45 25.95 -21.80
CA VAL A 171 -26.24 26.87 -22.66
C VAL A 171 -25.83 26.74 -24.13
N ALA A 172 -24.55 26.46 -24.40
CA ALA A 172 -24.03 26.22 -25.75
C ALA A 172 -24.67 25.01 -26.46
N ALA A 173 -25.20 24.04 -25.71
CA ALA A 173 -25.94 22.89 -26.25
C ALA A 173 -27.40 23.21 -26.60
N LEU A 174 -27.96 24.29 -26.04
CA LEU A 174 -29.37 24.65 -26.19
C LEU A 174 -29.59 25.79 -27.18
N LYS A 175 -28.58 26.66 -27.35
CA LYS A 175 -28.71 27.90 -28.10
C LYS A 175 -28.42 27.66 -29.59
N ALA A 176 -29.46 27.74 -30.40
CA ALA A 176 -29.34 27.82 -31.86
C ALA A 176 -28.67 29.14 -32.28
N SER A 177 -27.92 29.08 -33.38
CA SER A 177 -27.38 30.27 -34.03
C SER A 177 -28.49 31.08 -34.69
N ARG A 178 -28.35 32.41 -34.68
CA ARG A 178 -29.20 33.32 -35.45
C ARG A 178 -28.84 33.35 -36.94
N ASN A 179 -27.64 32.90 -37.28
CA ASN A 179 -27.13 32.84 -38.64
C ASN A 179 -27.40 31.49 -39.31
N ALA A 180 -27.96 30.52 -38.56
CA ALA A 180 -28.35 29.24 -39.11
C ALA A 180 -29.35 29.41 -40.24
N ARG A 181 -29.04 28.80 -41.38
CA ARG A 181 -29.87 28.80 -42.59
C ARG A 181 -30.42 27.40 -42.81
N VAL A 182 -31.66 27.34 -43.27
CA VAL A 182 -32.32 26.10 -43.69
C VAL A 182 -31.64 25.52 -44.92
N ASP A 183 -31.64 24.19 -45.05
CA ASP A 183 -30.84 23.49 -46.07
C ASP A 183 -31.13 23.91 -47.51
N HIS A 184 -32.36 24.31 -47.82
CA HIS A 184 -32.76 24.73 -49.17
C HIS A 184 -32.28 26.14 -49.55
N ASP A 185 -31.89 26.95 -48.56
CA ASP A 185 -31.32 28.29 -48.80
C ASP A 185 -29.80 28.22 -48.99
N LEU A 186 -29.16 27.07 -48.73
CA LEU A 186 -27.74 26.88 -48.96
C LEU A 186 -27.46 26.77 -50.47
N SER A 187 -26.39 27.42 -50.92
CA SER A 187 -25.90 27.17 -52.26
C SER A 187 -25.41 25.71 -52.38
N PHE A 188 -25.42 25.18 -53.60
CA PHE A 188 -24.98 23.80 -53.84
C PHE A 188 -23.54 23.52 -53.36
N GLY A 189 -22.66 24.52 -53.44
CA GLY A 189 -21.29 24.42 -52.94
C GLY A 189 -21.22 24.32 -51.42
N GLU A 190 -21.96 25.16 -50.70
CA GLU A 190 -22.06 25.12 -49.23
C GLU A 190 -22.66 23.80 -48.75
N PHE A 191 -23.71 23.32 -49.43
CA PHE A 191 -24.34 22.04 -49.14
C PHE A 191 -23.35 20.86 -49.24
N LEU A 192 -22.56 20.81 -50.33
CA LEU A 192 -21.55 19.77 -50.52
C LEU A 192 -20.45 19.82 -49.46
N GLN A 193 -20.01 21.02 -49.10
CA GLN A 193 -18.98 21.20 -48.05
C GLN A 193 -19.49 20.75 -46.69
N ALA A 194 -20.68 21.22 -46.29
CA ALA A 194 -21.32 20.85 -45.04
C ALA A 194 -21.56 19.34 -44.93
N LYS A 195 -22.04 18.73 -46.02
CA LYS A 195 -22.23 17.27 -46.10
C LYS A 195 -20.92 16.51 -45.86
N ASN A 196 -19.80 16.94 -46.46
CA ASN A 196 -18.54 16.22 -46.27
C ASN A 196 -18.03 16.29 -44.83
N LEU A 197 -18.25 17.42 -44.15
CA LEU A 197 -17.86 17.59 -42.75
C LEU A 197 -18.80 16.85 -41.77
N SER A 198 -20.08 16.70 -42.11
CA SER A 198 -21.04 15.94 -41.28
C SER A 198 -20.74 14.43 -41.21
N PHE A 199 -19.97 13.86 -42.13
CA PHE A 199 -19.58 12.43 -42.12
C PHE A 199 -18.25 12.15 -41.42
N ILE A 200 -17.48 13.19 -41.05
CA ILE A 200 -16.15 13.07 -40.43
C ILE A 200 -16.21 13.26 -38.91
N THR A 201 -17.33 13.77 -38.38
CA THR A 201 -17.56 13.99 -36.94
C THR A 201 -18.28 12.79 -36.32
#